data_AF-A0AAD9JPI8-F1
#
_entry.id   AF-A0AAD9JPI8-F1
#
_cell.length_a   1.000
_cell.length_b   1.000
_cell.length_c   1.000
_cell.angle_alpha   90.00
_cell.angle_beta   90.00
_cell.angle_gamma   90.00
#
_symmetry.space_group_name_H-M   'P 1'
#
loop_
_entity.id
_entity.type
_entity.pdbx_description
1 polymer ?
#
loop_
_entity_poly.entity_id
_entity_poly.type
_entity_poly.pdbx_seq_one_letter_code
_entity_poly.pdbx_strand_id
1 'polypeptide(L)'
;MRSLVISIFLYACESWTRTADTQRRIQPMEMRRLRKFLGITYRDHISNEEVRNRTRQAIGPHEDLLTTVKRRKLKWYGHITRSSGLVKAILLGTVQGGT
;
A
#
# COMPACT_ATOMS: atom_id res chain seq x y z
N MET A 1 13.39 -2.60 -7.76
CA MET A 1 13.72 -3.63 -6.74
C MET A 1 12.56 -3.79 -5.76
N ARG A 2 12.16 -5.03 -5.43
CA ARG A 2 11.22 -5.31 -4.32
C ARG A 2 12.06 -5.45 -3.05
N SER A 3 12.08 -4.43 -2.18
CA SER A 3 12.73 -4.58 -0.87
C SER A 3 11.91 -5.53 0.00
N LEU A 4 12.57 -6.38 0.80
CA LEU A 4 11.92 -7.34 1.70
C LEU A 4 10.86 -6.68 2.59
N VAL A 5 11.10 -5.44 2.99
CA VAL A 5 10.16 -4.71 3.84
C VAL A 5 8.91 -4.27 3.08
N ILE A 6 9.03 -3.85 1.82
CA ILE A 6 7.86 -3.55 1.01
C ILE A 6 7.05 -4.83 0.75
N SER A 7 7.69 -5.97 0.49
CA SER A 7 6.97 -7.23 0.29
C SER A 7 6.24 -7.71 1.55
N ILE A 8 6.89 -7.65 2.72
CA ILE A 8 6.27 -8.01 4.02
C ILE A 8 5.11 -7.06 4.32
N PHE A 9 5.31 -5.76 4.10
CA PHE A 9 4.28 -4.75 4.31
C PHE A 9 3.05 -4.98 3.40
N LEU A 10 3.28 -5.32 2.13
CA LEU A 10 2.21 -5.59 1.17
C LEU A 10 1.43 -6.86 1.51
N TYR A 11 2.10 -7.89 2.02
CA TYR A 11 1.45 -9.11 2.50
C TYR A 11 0.57 -8.83 3.73
N ALA A 12 1.11 -8.14 4.74
CA ALA A 12 0.35 -7.79 5.95
C ALA A 12 -0.86 -6.87 5.65
N CYS A 13 -0.74 -5.99 4.66
CA CYS A 13 -1.84 -5.12 4.22
C CYS A 13 -3.09 -5.88 3.73
N GLU A 14 -2.95 -7.13 3.27
CA GLU A 14 -4.08 -7.94 2.83
C GLU A 14 -4.96 -8.38 4.02
N SER A 15 -4.39 -8.45 5.23
CA SER A 15 -5.07 -8.89 6.46
C SER A 15 -5.62 -7.75 7.34
N TRP A 16 -5.33 -6.48 7.05
CA TRP A 16 -5.73 -5.36 7.90
C TRP A 16 -7.05 -4.71 7.48
N THR A 17 -7.93 -4.45 8.46
CA THR A 17 -9.09 -3.57 8.30
C THR A 17 -8.60 -2.16 8.02
N ARG A 18 -8.94 -1.61 6.86
CA ARG A 18 -8.41 -0.32 6.39
C ARG A 18 -9.08 0.84 7.13
N THR A 19 -8.48 1.28 8.22
CA THR A 19 -8.82 2.58 8.82
C THR A 19 -8.13 3.69 8.05
N ALA A 20 -8.79 4.84 7.89
CA ALA A 20 -8.21 6.03 7.26
C ALA A 20 -6.88 6.46 7.94
N ASP A 21 -6.76 6.19 9.23
CA ASP A 21 -5.54 6.39 10.02
C ASP A 21 -4.34 5.60 9.49
N THR A 22 -4.51 4.30 9.23
CA THR A 22 -3.46 3.44 8.66
C THR A 22 -2.98 3.99 7.33
N GLN A 23 -3.90 4.45 6.46
CA GLN A 23 -3.54 5.05 5.19
C GLN A 23 -2.73 6.35 5.34
N ARG A 24 -3.04 7.18 6.34
CA ARG A 24 -2.27 8.38 6.66
C ARG A 24 -0.86 8.06 7.17
N ARG A 25 -0.67 6.94 7.87
CA ARG A 25 0.66 6.53 8.39
C ARG A 25 1.59 5.93 7.35
N ILE A 26 1.05 5.35 6.27
CA ILE A 26 1.83 4.69 5.22
C ILE A 26 2.75 5.67 4.49
N GLN A 27 2.23 6.83 4.10
CA GLN A 27 2.97 7.80 3.29
C GLN A 27 4.18 8.41 4.06
N PRO A 28 4.05 8.84 5.34
CA PRO A 28 5.20 9.25 6.14
C PRO A 28 6.23 8.13 6.36
N MET A 29 5.77 6.89 6.58
CA MET A 29 6.67 5.74 6.76
C MET A 29 7.51 5.48 5.49
N GLU A 30 6.86 5.51 4.32
CA GLU A 30 7.51 5.38 3.02
C GLU A 30 8.52 6.50 2.79
N MET A 31 8.14 7.77 3.02
CA MET A 31 9.07 8.90 2.88
C MET A 31 10.27 8.80 3.82
N ARG A 32 10.07 8.34 5.07
CA ARG A 32 11.16 8.12 6.02
C ARG A 32 12.14 7.04 5.52
N ARG A 33 11.63 5.98 4.90
CA ARG A 33 12.44 4.91 4.30
C ARG A 33 13.23 5.42 3.10
N LEU A 34 12.60 6.16 2.19
CA LEU A 34 13.26 6.73 1.01
C LEU A 34 14.36 7.71 1.40
N ARG A 35 14.10 8.61 2.37
CA ARG A 35 15.12 9.51 2.92
C ARG A 35 16.31 8.74 3.48
N LYS A 36 16.09 7.68 4.25
CA LYS A 36 17.16 6.84 4.80
C LYS A 36 17.97 6.14 3.70
N PHE A 37 17.32 5.69 2.62
CA PHE A 37 17.99 5.06 1.49
C PHE A 37 18.86 6.06 0.71
N LEU A 38 18.38 7.29 0.52
CA LEU A 38 19.09 8.36 -0.18
C LEU A 38 20.11 9.10 0.71
N GLY A 39 20.24 8.73 1.99
CA GLY A 39 21.09 9.44 2.95
C GLY A 39 20.64 10.86 3.29
N ILE A 40 19.39 11.21 3.00
CA ILE A 40 18.85 12.57 3.22
C ILE A 40 18.52 12.74 4.70
N THR A 41 19.15 13.74 5.30
CA THR A 41 18.89 14.17 6.67
C THR A 41 17.87 15.30 6.72
N TYR A 42 17.33 15.57 7.91
CA TYR A 42 16.36 16.65 8.10
C TYR A 42 16.97 18.04 7.79
N ARG A 43 18.29 18.15 7.89
CA ARG A 43 19.07 19.39 7.65
C ARG A 43 19.11 19.79 6.17
N ASP A 44 18.85 18.85 5.27
CA ASP A 44 18.90 19.12 3.84
C ASP A 44 17.65 19.89 3.36
N HIS A 45 16.62 20.06 4.21
CA HIS A 45 15.38 20.78 3.93
C HIS A 45 14.71 20.40 2.59
N ILE A 46 14.84 19.13 2.20
CA ILE A 46 14.36 18.62 0.91
C ILE A 46 12.86 18.30 0.98
N SER A 47 12.11 18.83 0.01
CA SER A 47 10.68 18.56 -0.17
C SER A 47 10.42 17.07 -0.44
N ASN A 48 9.22 16.58 -0.09
CA ASN A 48 8.85 15.18 -0.35
C ASN A 48 8.83 14.87 -1.86
N GLU A 49 8.54 15.86 -2.70
CA GLU A 49 8.54 15.72 -4.15
C GLU A 49 9.96 15.51 -4.69
N GLU A 50 10.92 16.29 -4.20
CA GLU A 50 12.32 16.16 -4.60
C GLU A 50 12.92 14.82 -4.14
N VAL A 51 12.55 14.33 -2.94
CA VAL A 51 12.90 12.96 -2.50
C VAL A 51 12.39 11.91 -3.48
N ARG A 52 11.16 12.06 -3.99
CA ARG A 52 10.58 11.14 -4.99
C ARG A 52 11.30 11.22 -6.34
N ASN A 53 11.66 12.42 -6.78
CA ASN A 53 12.41 12.63 -8.02
C ASN A 53 13.79 11.99 -7.96
N ARG A 54 14.54 12.21 -6.87
CA ARG A 54 15.84 11.57 -6.64
C ARG A 54 15.73 10.05 -6.55
N THR A 55 14.69 9.55 -5.87
CA THR A 55 14.42 8.10 -5.83
C THR A 55 14.19 7.55 -7.23
N ARG A 56 13.43 8.27 -8.07
CA ARG A 56 13.14 7.88 -9.45
C ARG A 56 14.41 7.87 -10.32
N GLN A 57 15.30 8.83 -10.12
CA GLN A 57 16.59 8.89 -10.82
C GLN A 57 17.53 7.75 -10.37
N ALA A 58 17.60 7.47 -9.06
CA ALA A 58 18.52 6.49 -8.51
C ALA A 58 18.10 5.03 -8.73
N ILE A 59 16.78 4.75 -8.72
CA ILE A 59 16.24 3.37 -8.69
C ILE A 59 15.31 3.09 -9.88
N GLY A 60 14.96 4.12 -10.66
CA GLY A 60 13.96 4.03 -11.73
C GLY A 60 12.53 4.29 -11.26
N PRO A 61 11.54 4.15 -12.15
CA PRO A 61 10.13 4.41 -11.83
C PRO A 61 9.64 3.51 -10.69
N HIS A 62 9.15 4.15 -9.63
CA HIS A 62 8.62 3.50 -8.42
C HIS A 62 7.18 3.95 -8.18
N GLU A 63 6.27 3.00 -8.01
CA GLU A 63 4.86 3.25 -7.67
C GLU A 63 4.74 3.48 -6.16
N ASP A 64 4.07 4.56 -5.73
CA ASP A 64 3.80 4.82 -4.31
C ASP A 64 3.17 3.60 -3.65
N LEU A 65 3.66 3.24 -2.45
CA LEU A 65 3.23 2.05 -1.70
C LEU A 65 1.72 2.03 -1.49
N LEU A 66 1.14 3.19 -1.18
CA LEU A 66 -0.30 3.33 -1.02
C LEU A 66 -1.08 3.00 -2.30
N THR A 67 -0.57 3.41 -3.46
CA THR A 67 -1.16 3.14 -4.78
C THR A 67 -1.10 1.65 -5.09
N THR A 68 0.03 1.00 -4.84
CA THR A 68 0.16 -0.46 -4.98
C THR A 68 -0.84 -1.20 -4.09
N VAL A 69 -1.01 -0.79 -2.83
CA VAL A 69 -1.98 -1.44 -1.93
C VAL A 69 -3.42 -1.24 -2.44
N LYS A 70 -3.79 -0.02 -2.86
CA LYS A 70 -5.13 0.26 -3.44
C LYS A 70 -5.39 -0.63 -4.66
N ARG A 71 -4.41 -0.71 -5.57
CA ARG A 71 -4.49 -1.54 -6.77
C ARG A 71 -4.66 -3.02 -6.45
N ARG A 72 -3.88 -3.56 -5.51
CA ARG A 72 -4.03 -4.96 -5.06
C ARG A 72 -5.40 -5.23 -4.47
N LYS A 73 -5.91 -4.33 -3.63
CA LYS A 73 -7.23 -4.49 -3.02
C LYS A 73 -8.36 -4.44 -4.04
N LEU A 74 -8.28 -3.55 -5.03
CA LEU A 74 -9.23 -3.53 -6.15
C LEU A 74 -9.14 -4.81 -6.99
N LYS A 75 -7.93 -5.34 -7.22
CA LYS A 75 -7.75 -6.62 -7.92
C LYS A 75 -8.36 -7.79 -7.15
N TRP A 76 -8.17 -7.84 -5.83
CA TRP A 76 -8.77 -8.84 -4.94
C TRP A 76 -10.30 -8.73 -4.90
N TYR A 77 -10.82 -7.50 -4.76
CA TYR A 77 -12.25 -7.23 -4.85
C TYR A 77 -12.83 -7.72 -6.17
N GLY A 78 -12.24 -7.33 -7.30
CA GLY A 78 -12.69 -7.79 -8.61
C GLY A 78 -12.54 -9.30 -8.80
N HIS A 79 -11.56 -9.95 -8.17
CA HIS A 79 -11.44 -11.41 -8.18
C HIS A 79 -12.63 -12.05 -7.43
N ILE A 80 -12.96 -11.54 -6.25
CA ILE A 80 -14.11 -12.03 -5.47
C ILE A 80 -15.42 -11.81 -6.20
N THR A 81 -15.63 -10.63 -6.78
CA THR A 81 -16.88 -10.32 -7.50
C THR A 81 -17.10 -11.27 -8.68
N ARG A 82 -16.02 -11.72 -9.33
CA ARG A 82 -16.07 -12.72 -10.43
C ARG A 82 -16.15 -14.16 -9.93
N SER A 83 -15.70 -14.44 -8.71
CA SER A 83 -15.85 -15.75 -8.09
C SER A 83 -17.30 -15.99 -7.63
N SER A 84 -17.80 -17.22 -7.74
CA SER A 84 -19.11 -17.63 -7.23
C SER A 84 -18.98 -18.42 -5.92
N GLY A 85 -18.31 -17.82 -4.92
CA GLY A 85 -18.04 -18.47 -3.64
C GLY A 85 -18.67 -17.76 -2.43
N LEU A 86 -18.65 -18.44 -1.27
CA LEU A 86 -19.14 -17.93 0.02
C LEU A 86 -18.59 -16.54 0.36
N VAL A 87 -17.33 -16.27 0.00
CA VAL A 87 -16.67 -14.98 0.23
C VAL A 87 -17.39 -13.82 -0.46
N LYS A 88 -17.96 -14.04 -1.66
CA LYS A 88 -18.77 -13.04 -2.36
C LYS A 88 -20.09 -12.79 -1.63
N ALA A 89 -20.74 -13.84 -1.16
CA ALA A 89 -22.00 -13.73 -0.41
C ALA A 89 -21.80 -12.98 0.92
N ILE A 90 -20.73 -13.29 1.66
CA ILE A 90 -20.35 -12.58 2.89
C ILE A 90 -20.03 -11.12 2.61
N LEU A 91 -19.25 -10.83 1.56
CA LEU A 91 -18.84 -9.46 1.22
C LEU A 91 -20.01 -8.59 0.75
N LEU A 92 -20.97 -9.18 0.02
CA LEU A 92 -22.17 -8.47 -0.46
C LEU A 92 -23.28 -8.41 0.60
N GLY A 93 -23.11 -9.04 1.76
CA GLY A 93 -24.13 -9.09 2.80
C GLY A 93 -25.37 -9.87 2.41
N THR A 94 -25.28 -10.76 1.40
CA THR A 94 -26.41 -11.58 0.94
C THR A 94 -26.58 -12.87 1.74
N VAL A 95 -25.77 -13.07 2.79
CA VAL A 95 -25.96 -14.19 3.71
C VAL A 95 -27.17 -13.87 4.58
N GLN A 96 -28.27 -14.55 4.29
CA GLN A 96 -29.45 -14.58 5.17
C GLN A 96 -28.97 -15.06 6.54
N GLY A 97 -29.09 -14.19 7.55
CA GLY A 97 -28.81 -14.57 8.94
C GLY A 97 -29.72 -15.73 9.32
N GLY A 98 -29.12 -16.85 9.73
CA GLY A 98 -29.88 -17.97 10.24
C GLY A 98 -30.60 -17.56 11.51
N THR A 99 -31.93 -17.61 11.45
CA THR A 99 -32.86 -17.66 12.59
C THR A 99 -32.68 -18.96 13.36
#